data_AF-A0A376LL83-F1
#
_entry.id   AF-A0A376LL83-F1
#
_cell.length_a   1.000
_cell.length_b   1.000
_cell.length_c   1.000
_cell.angle_alpha   90.00
_cell.angle_beta   90.00
_cell.angle_gamma   90.00
#
_symmetry.space_group_name_H-M   'P 1'
#
loop_
_entity.id
_entity.type
_entity.pdbx_description
1 polymer ?
#
loop_
_entity_poly.entity_id
_entity_poly.type
_entity_poly.pdbx_seq_one_letter_code
_entity_poly.pdbx_strand_id
1 'polypeptide(L)'
;MKPTALGKKFYVVVNIAPHNAKLKTFIRDLKPVVEMGPDALIMSDPGLIMLVREHFPEMPIHLSVQANAVNWATVKFWQQMGLTRVILSRELSLEEIEEIRNQVPDMEIEIFVHGALCMAYSGRCLLSGYINKRDPNQGTCTNACRWEYNVQEGERR
;
A
#
# COMPACT_ATOMS: atom_id res chain seq x y z
N MET A 1 -16.12 17.53 10.82
CA MET A 1 -15.24 18.66 10.40
C MET A 1 -14.39 18.16 9.25
N LYS A 2 -14.52 18.70 8.03
CA LYS A 2 -13.70 18.25 6.89
C LYS A 2 -12.24 18.63 7.18
N PRO A 3 -11.26 17.71 7.08
CA PRO A 3 -9.84 18.01 7.30
C PRO A 3 -9.30 19.16 6.42
N THR A 4 -9.97 19.42 5.29
CA THR A 4 -9.67 20.52 4.36
C THR A 4 -9.90 21.93 4.93
N ALA A 5 -10.57 22.09 6.08
CA ALA A 5 -10.75 23.39 6.74
C ALA A 5 -9.42 24.08 7.13
N LEU A 6 -8.32 23.31 7.21
CA LEU A 6 -6.98 23.82 7.51
C LEU A 6 -6.09 23.97 6.26
N GLY A 7 -6.66 23.81 5.05
CA GLY A 7 -5.91 23.86 3.78
C GLY A 7 -4.90 22.72 3.62
N LYS A 8 -5.08 21.60 4.35
CA LYS A 8 -4.23 20.41 4.26
C LYS A 8 -4.87 19.35 3.39
N LYS A 9 -4.01 18.60 2.69
CA LYS A 9 -4.41 17.40 1.96
C LYS A 9 -4.72 16.26 2.92
N PHE A 10 -5.79 15.52 2.64
CA PHE A 10 -6.25 14.38 3.45
C PHE A 10 -6.36 13.13 2.58
N TYR A 11 -5.53 12.14 2.87
CA TYR A 11 -5.50 10.86 2.16
C TYR A 11 -6.00 9.73 3.08
N VAL A 12 -6.73 8.79 2.52
CA VAL A 12 -7.23 7.61 3.26
C VAL A 12 -6.62 6.34 2.72
N VAL A 13 -6.13 5.49 3.62
CA VAL A 13 -5.48 4.22 3.27
C VAL A 13 -6.51 3.10 3.16
N VAL A 14 -6.53 2.42 2.01
CA VAL A 14 -7.40 1.30 1.65
C VAL A 14 -6.58 0.25 0.89
N ASN A 15 -5.52 -0.23 1.52
CA ASN A 15 -4.44 -1.00 0.89
C ASN A 15 -4.32 -2.45 1.40
N ILE A 16 -5.43 -3.04 1.85
CA ILE A 16 -5.46 -4.46 2.21
C ILE A 16 -5.53 -5.31 0.94
N ALA A 17 -5.00 -6.53 1.00
CA ALA A 17 -5.32 -7.61 0.07
C ALA A 17 -6.50 -8.42 0.63
N PRO A 18 -7.75 -8.19 0.21
CA PRO A 18 -8.92 -8.83 0.79
C PRO A 18 -9.15 -10.25 0.26
N HIS A 19 -9.80 -11.08 1.07
CA HIS A 19 -10.47 -12.29 0.57
C HIS A 19 -11.89 -11.97 0.04
N ASN A 20 -12.44 -12.86 -0.79
CA ASN A 20 -13.74 -12.70 -1.48
C ASN A 20 -14.91 -12.27 -0.57
N ALA A 21 -14.91 -12.66 0.71
CA ALA A 21 -15.94 -12.24 1.65
C ALA A 21 -16.04 -10.71 1.79
N LYS A 22 -14.91 -10.00 1.74
CA LYS A 22 -14.86 -8.54 1.85
C LYS A 22 -15.38 -7.84 0.59
N LEU A 23 -15.20 -8.44 -0.59
CA LEU A 23 -15.69 -7.88 -1.86
C LEU A 23 -17.20 -7.61 -1.85
N LYS A 24 -17.97 -8.45 -1.13
CA LYS A 24 -19.44 -8.33 -1.01
C LYS A 24 -19.91 -7.03 -0.35
N THR A 25 -19.05 -6.43 0.48
CA THR A 25 -19.41 -5.26 1.32
C THR A 25 -18.53 -4.05 1.04
N PHE A 26 -17.41 -4.24 0.32
CA PHE A 26 -16.37 -3.24 0.14
C PHE A 26 -16.89 -1.89 -0.38
N ILE A 27 -17.62 -1.87 -1.50
CA ILE A 27 -18.11 -0.60 -2.08
C ILE A 27 -19.09 0.11 -1.13
N ARG A 28 -19.99 -0.66 -0.48
CA ARG A 28 -20.93 -0.11 0.50
C ARG A 28 -20.18 0.50 1.69
N ASP A 29 -19.18 -0.20 2.22
CA ASP A 29 -18.39 0.23 3.36
C ASP A 29 -17.48 1.44 3.01
N LEU A 30 -17.01 1.52 1.76
CA LEU A 30 -16.14 2.60 1.27
C LEU A 30 -16.92 3.88 0.91
N LYS A 31 -18.16 3.75 0.45
CA LYS A 31 -19.02 4.89 0.07
C LYS A 31 -19.01 6.06 1.07
N PRO A 32 -19.27 5.86 2.38
CA PRO A 32 -19.24 6.98 3.33
C PRO A 32 -17.86 7.65 3.42
N VAL A 33 -16.77 6.90 3.22
CA VAL A 33 -15.41 7.46 3.19
C VAL A 33 -15.21 8.35 1.97
N VAL A 34 -15.67 7.91 0.80
CA VAL A 34 -15.62 8.70 -0.44
C VAL A 34 -16.46 9.98 -0.31
N GLU A 35 -17.64 9.90 0.30
CA GLU A 35 -18.53 11.04 0.55
C GLU A 35 -17.92 12.10 1.50
N MET A 36 -16.98 11.71 2.37
CA MET A 36 -16.20 12.67 3.16
C MET A 36 -15.29 13.56 2.31
N GLY A 37 -14.99 13.13 1.07
CA GLY A 37 -14.16 13.85 0.10
C GLY A 37 -12.68 13.89 0.46
N PRO A 38 -12.00 12.74 0.64
CA PRO A 38 -10.55 12.72 0.71
C PRO A 38 -9.93 13.17 -0.61
N ASP A 39 -8.73 13.72 -0.56
CA ASP A 39 -7.98 14.16 -1.74
C ASP A 39 -7.47 12.98 -2.57
N ALA A 40 -7.29 11.79 -1.97
CA ALA A 40 -6.97 10.54 -2.65
C ALA A 40 -7.18 9.33 -1.73
N LEU A 41 -7.37 8.16 -2.33
CA LEU A 41 -7.24 6.86 -1.67
C LEU A 41 -5.86 6.25 -1.94
N ILE A 42 -5.24 5.67 -0.92
CA ILE A 42 -3.98 4.91 -1.04
C ILE A 42 -4.31 3.43 -1.08
N MET A 43 -4.15 2.78 -2.24
CA MET A 43 -4.63 1.42 -2.50
C MET A 43 -3.54 0.51 -3.06
N SER A 44 -3.69 -0.82 -2.92
CA SER A 44 -2.69 -1.79 -3.40
C SER A 44 -3.24 -2.92 -4.24
N ASP A 45 -4.49 -3.34 -4.00
CA ASP A 45 -5.09 -4.49 -4.69
C ASP A 45 -5.67 -4.07 -6.05
N PRO A 46 -5.24 -4.68 -7.17
CA PRO A 46 -5.73 -4.33 -8.51
C PRO A 46 -7.25 -4.49 -8.66
N GLY A 47 -7.82 -5.53 -8.06
CA GLY A 47 -9.26 -5.80 -8.15
C GLY A 47 -10.08 -4.73 -7.42
N LEU A 48 -9.66 -4.35 -6.21
CA LEU A 48 -10.28 -3.26 -5.48
C LEU A 48 -10.11 -1.91 -6.19
N ILE A 49 -8.92 -1.63 -6.75
CA ILE A 49 -8.69 -0.40 -7.51
C ILE A 49 -9.64 -0.33 -8.70
N MET A 50 -9.77 -1.42 -9.47
CA MET A 50 -10.73 -1.51 -10.57
C MET A 50 -12.16 -1.21 -10.09
N LEU A 51 -12.61 -1.88 -9.01
CA LEU A 51 -13.96 -1.67 -8.45
C LEU A 51 -14.18 -0.22 -7.99
N VAL A 52 -13.19 0.42 -7.34
CA VAL A 52 -13.29 1.83 -6.94
C VAL A 52 -13.43 2.73 -8.15
N ARG A 53 -12.63 2.52 -9.21
CA ARG A 53 -12.70 3.33 -10.42
C ARG A 53 -14.04 3.18 -11.15
N GLU A 54 -14.63 1.98 -11.15
CA GLU A 54 -15.95 1.74 -11.72
C GLU A 54 -17.07 2.49 -10.97
N HIS A 55 -16.99 2.56 -9.64
CA HIS A 55 -18.07 3.12 -8.80
C HIS A 55 -17.84 4.60 -8.42
N PHE A 56 -16.58 5.06 -8.40
CA PHE A 56 -16.13 6.38 -7.97
C PHE A 56 -15.03 6.90 -8.92
N PRO A 57 -15.32 7.12 -10.22
CA PRO A 57 -14.32 7.44 -11.24
C PRO A 57 -13.53 8.73 -10.95
N GLU A 58 -14.14 9.68 -10.24
CA GLU A 58 -13.52 10.96 -9.87
C GLU A 58 -12.60 10.86 -8.64
N MET A 59 -12.56 9.73 -7.95
CA MET A 59 -11.74 9.55 -6.75
C MET A 59 -10.27 9.30 -7.14
N PRO A 60 -9.33 10.20 -6.79
CA PRO A 60 -7.92 9.96 -7.10
C PRO A 60 -7.38 8.76 -6.33
N ILE A 61 -6.54 7.96 -6.99
CA ILE A 61 -5.93 6.76 -6.39
C ILE A 61 -4.41 6.88 -6.48
N HIS A 62 -3.77 6.74 -5.32
CA HIS A 62 -2.33 6.61 -5.17
C HIS A 62 -1.99 5.15 -4.88
N LEU A 63 -0.93 4.63 -5.51
CA LEU A 63 -0.50 3.26 -5.26
C LEU A 63 0.23 3.19 -3.92
N SER A 64 -0.17 2.25 -3.08
CA SER A 64 0.46 1.96 -1.80
C SER A 64 1.74 1.15 -1.99
N VAL A 65 2.72 1.36 -1.10
CA VAL A 65 3.91 0.51 -0.94
C VAL A 65 3.60 -0.99 -0.77
N GLN A 66 2.40 -1.35 -0.30
CA GLN A 66 1.93 -2.75 -0.23
C GLN A 66 1.75 -3.42 -1.61
N ALA A 67 1.71 -2.64 -2.70
CA ALA A 67 1.68 -3.15 -4.06
C ALA A 67 3.07 -3.55 -4.60
N ASN A 68 4.16 -3.25 -3.87
CA ASN A 68 5.52 -3.64 -4.23
C ASN A 68 5.98 -3.13 -5.62
N ALA A 69 5.73 -1.85 -5.92
CA ALA A 69 6.27 -1.22 -7.12
C ALA A 69 7.79 -1.00 -6.98
N VAL A 70 8.57 -1.94 -7.52
CA VAL A 70 10.04 -2.01 -7.45
C VAL A 70 10.73 -1.78 -8.81
N ASN A 71 9.99 -1.48 -9.88
CA ASN A 71 10.57 -1.29 -11.20
C ASN A 71 9.71 -0.33 -12.05
N TRP A 72 10.33 0.26 -13.08
CA TRP A 72 9.67 1.26 -13.92
C TRP A 72 8.49 0.68 -14.70
N ALA A 73 8.56 -0.59 -15.10
CA ALA A 73 7.50 -1.23 -15.88
C ALA A 73 6.20 -1.37 -15.07
N THR A 74 6.34 -1.70 -13.78
CA THR A 74 5.23 -1.75 -12.82
C THR A 74 4.63 -0.36 -12.62
N VAL A 75 5.47 0.66 -12.45
CA VAL A 75 5.02 2.06 -12.32
C VAL A 75 4.27 2.51 -13.57
N LYS A 76 4.78 2.19 -14.76
CA LYS A 76 4.14 2.48 -16.04
C LYS A 76 2.80 1.75 -16.21
N PHE A 77 2.72 0.50 -15.79
CA PHE A 77 1.45 -0.25 -15.77
C PHE A 77 0.39 0.48 -14.95
N TRP A 78 0.73 0.91 -13.72
CA TRP A 78 -0.20 1.62 -12.86
C TRP A 78 -0.58 3.01 -13.39
N GLN A 79 0.37 3.70 -14.06
CA GLN A 79 0.07 4.93 -14.78
C GLN A 79 -0.99 4.70 -15.87
N GLN A 80 -0.84 3.64 -16.67
CA GLN A 80 -1.81 3.27 -17.71
C GLN A 80 -3.18 2.90 -17.15
N MET A 81 -3.22 2.37 -15.92
CA MET A 81 -4.48 2.12 -15.19
C MET A 81 -5.10 3.39 -14.60
N GLY A 82 -4.48 4.56 -14.80
CA GLY A 82 -5.00 5.87 -14.42
C GLY A 82 -4.71 6.28 -12.98
N LEU A 83 -3.69 5.70 -12.35
CA LEU A 83 -3.17 6.19 -11.07
C LEU A 83 -2.28 7.42 -11.30
N THR A 84 -2.32 8.35 -10.36
CA THR A 84 -1.63 9.65 -10.49
C THR A 84 -0.34 9.72 -9.67
N ARG A 85 -0.21 8.85 -8.66
CA ARG A 85 0.96 8.77 -7.79
C ARG A 85 1.28 7.32 -7.43
N VAL A 86 2.57 7.01 -7.35
CA VAL A 86 3.06 5.74 -6.79
C VAL A 86 3.93 6.00 -5.57
N ILE A 87 3.57 5.37 -4.45
CA ILE A 87 4.43 5.26 -3.27
C ILE A 87 5.35 4.06 -3.49
N LEU A 88 6.62 4.32 -3.77
CA LEU A 88 7.59 3.29 -4.13
C LEU A 88 7.94 2.37 -2.95
N SER A 89 8.43 1.18 -3.31
CA SER A 89 8.97 0.21 -2.36
C SER A 89 10.13 0.80 -1.55
N ARG A 90 10.25 0.39 -0.28
CA ARG A 90 11.30 0.88 0.64
C ARG A 90 12.66 0.20 0.42
N GLU A 91 12.67 -0.79 -0.46
CA GLU A 91 13.81 -1.66 -0.76
C GLU A 91 14.64 -1.15 -1.94
N LEU A 92 14.25 -0.03 -2.58
CA LEU A 92 14.92 0.53 -3.75
C LEU A 92 16.11 1.44 -3.39
N SER A 93 17.16 1.39 -4.19
CA SER A 93 18.26 2.35 -4.17
C SER A 93 17.87 3.68 -4.82
N LEU A 94 18.68 4.73 -4.61
CA LEU A 94 18.47 6.02 -5.28
C LEU A 94 18.66 5.91 -6.79
N GLU A 95 19.61 5.09 -7.27
CA GLU A 95 19.81 4.85 -8.70
C GLU A 95 18.58 4.19 -9.34
N GLU A 96 17.97 3.21 -8.67
CA GLU A 96 16.74 2.56 -9.15
C GLU A 96 15.56 3.53 -9.18
N ILE A 97 15.43 4.39 -8.16
CA ILE A 97 14.39 5.44 -8.12
C ILE A 97 14.59 6.45 -9.26
N GLU A 98 15.83 6.85 -9.54
CA GLU A 98 16.17 7.74 -10.65
C GLU A 98 15.80 7.11 -12.00
N GLU A 99 16.12 5.83 -12.21
CA GLU A 99 15.74 5.10 -13.42
C GLU A 99 14.20 5.08 -13.60
N ILE A 100 13.46 4.77 -12.53
CA ILE A 100 11.99 4.78 -12.55
C ILE A 100 11.47 6.17 -12.93
N ARG A 101 12.02 7.23 -12.34
CA ARG A 101 11.62 8.61 -12.62
C ARG A 101 11.87 8.98 -14.09
N ASN A 102 13.00 8.57 -14.65
CA ASN A 102 13.38 8.87 -16.03
C ASN A 102 12.51 8.11 -17.04
N GLN A 103 12.13 6.86 -16.74
CA GLN A 103 11.30 6.04 -17.61
C GLN A 103 9.80 6.40 -17.56
N VAL A 104 9.33 6.99 -16.46
CA VAL A 104 7.91 7.35 -16.24
C VAL A 104 7.79 8.80 -15.71
N PRO A 105 8.17 9.82 -16.49
CA PRO A 105 8.31 11.20 -16.02
C PRO A 105 6.97 11.88 -15.65
N ASP A 106 5.84 11.39 -16.14
CA ASP A 106 4.52 11.97 -15.83
C ASP A 106 3.87 11.35 -14.58
N MET A 107 4.48 10.31 -13.99
CA MET A 107 4.00 9.73 -12.73
C MET A 107 4.59 10.48 -11.54
N GLU A 108 3.74 10.84 -10.57
CA GLU A 108 4.22 11.36 -9.30
C GLU A 108 4.81 10.22 -8.46
N ILE A 109 6.01 10.43 -7.94
CA ILE A 109 6.74 9.45 -7.14
C ILE A 109 6.81 9.95 -5.70
N GLU A 110 6.37 9.10 -4.76
CA GLU A 110 6.51 9.32 -3.32
C GLU A 110 7.43 8.25 -2.74
N ILE A 111 8.40 8.66 -1.92
CA ILE A 111 9.39 7.77 -1.29
C ILE A 111 9.41 7.96 0.22
N PHE A 112 9.74 6.90 0.95
CA PHE A 112 10.00 6.99 2.38
C PHE A 112 11.45 7.40 2.64
N VAL A 113 11.66 8.50 3.34
CA VAL A 113 13.01 8.95 3.76
C VAL A 113 13.43 8.28 5.08
N HIS A 114 12.47 8.06 5.98
CA HIS A 114 12.70 7.40 7.26
C HIS A 114 11.50 6.51 7.62
N GLY A 115 11.73 5.48 8.43
CA GLY A 115 10.66 4.60 8.91
C GLY A 115 11.13 3.20 9.25
N ALA A 116 10.19 2.36 9.67
CA ALA A 116 10.49 0.96 9.95
C ALA A 116 10.64 0.19 8.63
N LEU A 117 11.86 -0.17 8.22
CA LEU A 117 12.05 -1.17 7.17
C LEU A 117 11.43 -2.49 7.62
N CYS A 118 10.66 -3.10 6.73
CA CYS A 118 10.07 -4.41 6.96
C CYS A 118 11.08 -5.47 6.53
N MET A 119 11.24 -6.53 7.33
CA MET A 119 12.11 -7.66 6.97
C MET A 119 11.52 -8.50 5.82
N ALA A 120 10.20 -8.44 5.64
CA ALA A 120 9.47 -9.06 4.54
C ALA A 120 8.90 -8.00 3.60
N TYR A 121 8.39 -8.40 2.44
CA TYR A 121 7.58 -7.50 1.60
C TYR A 121 6.39 -6.95 2.39
N SER A 122 6.24 -5.63 2.38
CA SER A 122 5.25 -4.85 3.12
C SER A 122 3.87 -5.53 3.20
N GLY A 123 3.38 -5.80 4.41
CA GLY A 123 2.07 -6.41 4.65
C GLY A 123 1.99 -7.94 4.46
N ARG A 124 3.08 -8.62 4.07
CA ARG A 124 3.11 -10.06 3.75
C ARG A 124 3.90 -10.93 4.74
N CYS A 125 4.04 -10.48 5.99
CA CYS A 125 4.84 -11.16 7.00
C CYS A 125 4.05 -12.28 7.71
N LEU A 126 4.42 -13.55 7.49
CA LEU A 126 3.81 -14.67 8.21
C LEU A 126 4.16 -14.70 9.70
N LEU A 127 5.30 -14.14 10.10
CA LEU A 127 5.77 -14.19 11.49
C LEU A 127 4.79 -13.53 12.46
N SER A 128 4.32 -12.31 12.16
CA SER A 128 3.34 -11.60 13.00
C SER A 128 2.00 -12.31 13.02
N GLY A 129 1.55 -12.84 11.87
CA GLY A 129 0.28 -13.56 11.77
C GLY A 129 0.30 -14.87 12.55
N TYR A 130 1.38 -15.63 12.43
CA TYR A 130 1.52 -16.95 13.06
C TYR A 130 1.76 -16.84 14.56
N ILE A 131 2.72 -16.03 15.00
CA ILE A 131 3.11 -15.92 16.41
C ILE A 131 2.04 -15.19 17.21
N ASN A 132 1.53 -14.07 16.69
CA ASN A 132 0.68 -13.16 17.45
C ASN A 132 -0.77 -13.12 17.02
N LYS A 133 -1.17 -13.90 16.01
CA LYS A 133 -2.51 -13.84 15.41
C LYS A 133 -2.89 -12.43 14.94
N ARG A 134 -1.89 -11.61 14.61
CA ARG A 134 -2.06 -10.23 14.13
C ARG A 134 -1.61 -10.11 12.69
N ASP A 135 -2.60 -9.97 11.81
CA ASP A 135 -2.43 -9.92 10.37
C ASP A 135 -1.79 -8.58 9.92
N PRO A 136 -0.54 -8.60 9.43
CA PRO A 136 0.12 -7.39 8.95
C PRO A 136 -0.52 -6.81 7.69
N ASN A 137 -1.27 -7.59 6.91
CA ASN A 137 -2.01 -7.10 5.74
C ASN A 137 -3.09 -6.08 6.14
N GLN A 138 -3.58 -6.14 7.40
CA GLN A 138 -4.53 -5.20 7.98
C GLN A 138 -3.85 -4.10 8.79
N GLY A 139 -2.53 -3.91 8.66
CA GLY A 139 -1.78 -2.90 9.40
C GLY A 139 -1.56 -3.24 10.87
N THR A 140 -1.81 -4.49 11.30
CA THR A 140 -1.71 -4.88 12.71
C THR A 140 -0.36 -5.50 13.10
N CYS A 141 0.67 -5.29 12.27
CA CYS A 141 2.01 -5.86 12.46
C CYS A 141 2.56 -5.59 13.86
N THR A 142 3.11 -6.64 14.48
CA THR A 142 3.68 -6.60 15.85
C THR A 142 5.19 -6.35 15.88
N ASN A 143 5.82 -6.19 14.71
CA ASN A 143 7.28 -6.11 14.57
C ASN A 143 7.98 -7.32 15.21
N ALA A 144 7.39 -8.52 15.08
CA ALA A 144 7.95 -9.76 15.61
C ALA A 144 9.41 -9.98 15.19
N CYS A 145 9.79 -9.55 13.98
CA CYS A 145 11.17 -9.61 13.50
C CYS A 145 12.21 -8.85 14.35
N ARG A 146 11.79 -8.04 15.32
CA ARG A 146 12.65 -7.25 16.22
C ARG A 146 12.67 -7.79 17.64
N TRP A 147 12.01 -8.92 17.88
CA TRP A 147 11.97 -9.53 19.19
C TRP A 147 13.29 -10.20 19.52
N GLU A 148 13.52 -10.45 20.80
CA GLU A 148 14.65 -11.28 21.24
C GLU A 148 14.35 -12.74 20.92
N TYR A 149 15.28 -13.39 20.23
CA TYR A 149 15.18 -14.80 19.84
C TYR A 149 16.38 -15.56 20.39
N ASN A 150 16.12 -16.67 21.06
CA ASN A 150 17.16 -17.62 21.45
C ASN A 150 17.42 -18.58 20.28
N VAL A 151 18.65 -18.61 19.79
CA VAL A 151 19.06 -19.54 18.72
C VAL A 151 19.33 -20.90 19.36
N GLN A 152 18.68 -21.94 18.85
CA GLN A 152 18.92 -23.34 19.23
C GLN A 152 19.37 -24.13 17.99
N GLU A 153 20.15 -25.19 18.17
CA GLU A 153 20.50 -26.09 17.07
C GLU A 153 19.22 -26.67 16.45
N GLY A 154 19.07 -26.50 15.14
CA GLY A 154 17.94 -27.02 14.41
C GLY A 154 18.09 -28.51 14.14
N GLU A 155 17.04 -29.28 14.39
CA GLU A 155 16.95 -30.66 13.91
C GLU A 155 16.66 -30.65 12.41
N ARG A 156 17.48 -31.36 11.62
CA ARG A 156 17.14 -31.61 10.21
C ARG A 156 15.94 -32.56 10.17
N ARG A 157 14.84 -32.10 9.55
CA ARG A 157 13.66 -32.91 9.23
C ARG A 157 13.70 -33.37 7.79
#